data_AF-A0A7C2IPZ0-F1
#
_entry.id   AF-A0A7C2IPZ0-F1
#
_cell.length_a   1.000
_cell.length_b   1.000
_cell.length_c   1.000
_cell.angle_alpha   90.00
_cell.angle_beta   90.00
_cell.angle_gamma   90.00
#
_symmetry.space_group_name_H-M   'P 1'
#
loop_
_entity.id
_entity.type
_entity.pdbx_description
1 polymer ?
#
loop_
_entity_poly.entity_id
_entity_poly.type
_entity_poly.pdbx_seq_one_letter_code
_entity_poly.pdbx_strand_id
1 'polypeptide(L)'
;MLASGHGHIFRVQKQRFDRESLWSDIGRASSRPGRYAGLLLTGCQDTEYSYDAYFEGRPNGAFSFVALRALAKLPTGATYRDWYAAIRRSLPSRQYPQTPNLYGSSSMKRWKVLRG
;
A
#
# COMPACT_ATOMS: atom_id res chain seq x y z
N MET A 1 33.38 13.74 37.56
CA MET A 1 34.50 14.39 36.85
C MET A 1 35.03 13.38 35.84
N LEU A 2 35.09 13.80 34.57
CA LEU A 2 35.62 13.12 33.37
C LEU A 2 34.83 11.93 32.80
N ALA A 3 34.00 12.27 31.81
CA ALA A 3 33.55 11.37 30.75
C ALA A 3 34.71 11.12 29.76
N SER A 4 34.92 9.86 29.35
CA SER A 4 35.80 9.50 28.23
C SER A 4 34.94 9.05 27.06
N GLY A 5 34.76 9.95 26.09
CA GLY A 5 34.04 9.68 24.85
C GLY A 5 34.93 8.99 23.83
N HIS A 6 34.60 7.76 23.46
CA HIS A 6 35.16 7.08 22.30
C HIS A 6 34.22 7.30 21.11
N GLY A 7 34.53 8.32 20.30
CA GLY A 7 33.86 8.57 19.03
C GLY A 7 34.27 7.50 18.01
N HIS A 8 33.39 6.52 17.77
CA HIS A 8 33.49 5.67 16.60
C HIS A 8 33.04 6.48 15.38
N ILE A 9 34.01 6.97 14.60
CA ILE A 9 33.76 7.52 13.26
C ILE A 9 33.25 6.38 12.38
N PHE A 10 31.94 6.38 12.10
CA PHE A 10 31.38 5.59 11.00
C PHE A 10 31.95 6.14 9.70
N ARG A 11 32.92 5.45 9.10
CA ARG A 11 33.31 5.68 7.71
C ARG A 11 32.10 5.32 6.83
N VAL A 12 31.35 6.32 6.39
CA VAL A 12 30.46 6.17 5.24
C VAL A 12 31.35 5.90 4.03
N GLN A 13 31.40 4.65 3.57
CA GLN A 13 31.93 4.36 2.25
C GLN A 13 30.99 4.98 1.22
N LYS A 14 31.44 6.06 0.58
CA LYS A 14 30.78 6.62 -0.59
C LYS A 14 31.03 5.68 -1.76
N GLN A 15 30.20 4.65 -1.90
CA GLN A 15 30.14 3.90 -3.15
C GLN A 15 29.60 4.85 -4.23
N ARG A 16 30.39 5.05 -5.28
CA ARG A 16 29.98 5.78 -6.48
C ARG A 16 28.96 4.88 -7.18
N PHE A 17 27.68 5.18 -6.96
CA PHE A 17 26.56 4.46 -7.53
C PHE A 17 26.47 4.79 -9.03
N ASP A 18 26.87 3.86 -9.89
CA ASP A 18 26.79 4.02 -11.33
C ASP A 18 25.31 3.90 -11.74
N ARG A 19 24.69 5.06 -11.89
CA ARG A 19 23.23 5.24 -11.92
C ARG A 19 22.58 4.73 -13.20
N GLU A 20 23.32 4.18 -14.16
CA GLU A 20 22.81 3.76 -15.47
C GLU A 20 22.59 2.25 -15.60
N SER A 21 23.41 1.42 -14.94
CA SER A 21 23.36 -0.04 -15.12
C SER A 21 22.23 -0.73 -14.35
N LEU A 22 21.65 -0.09 -13.33
CA LEU A 22 20.60 -0.70 -12.50
C LEU A 22 19.17 -0.49 -13.03
N TRP A 23 18.95 0.44 -13.97
CA TRP A 23 17.62 0.68 -14.52
C TRP A 23 17.28 -0.24 -15.70
N SER A 24 18.29 -0.76 -16.41
CA SER A 24 18.08 -1.71 -17.52
C SER A 24 17.58 -3.06 -17.03
N ASP A 25 18.01 -3.51 -15.85
CA ASP A 25 17.75 -4.87 -15.36
C ASP A 25 16.48 -4.98 -14.50
N ILE A 26 15.98 -3.86 -13.97
CA ILE A 26 14.79 -3.80 -13.09
C ILE A 26 13.53 -3.39 -13.87
N GLY A 27 13.68 -2.88 -15.09
CA GLY A 27 12.59 -2.36 -15.91
C GLY A 27 11.76 -3.45 -16.59
N ARG A 28 10.91 -4.18 -15.86
CA ARG A 28 9.79 -4.86 -16.52
C ARG A 28 8.92 -3.77 -17.14
N ALA A 29 8.93 -3.69 -18.47
CA ALA A 29 8.09 -2.74 -19.20
C ALA A 29 6.66 -2.81 -18.67
N SER A 30 6.08 -1.64 -18.36
CA SER A 30 4.67 -1.55 -18.00
C SER A 30 3.85 -2.26 -19.06
N SER A 31 2.84 -3.01 -18.63
CA SER A 31 2.01 -3.73 -19.59
C SER A 31 1.37 -2.75 -20.58
N ARG A 32 1.25 -3.17 -21.86
CA ARG A 32 0.67 -2.32 -22.91
C ARG A 32 -0.65 -1.72 -22.43
N PRO A 33 -0.97 -0.45 -22.75
CA PRO A 33 -2.26 0.14 -22.42
C PRO A 33 -3.42 -0.81 -22.77
N GLY A 34 -4.32 -1.05 -21.81
CA GLY A 34 -5.43 -2.01 -21.95
C GLY A 34 -5.12 -3.46 -21.53
N ARG A 35 -3.85 -3.82 -21.32
CA ARG A 35 -3.45 -5.08 -20.67
C ARG A 35 -3.00 -4.77 -19.25
N TYR A 36 -3.92 -4.82 -18.29
CA TYR A 36 -3.55 -4.64 -16.89
C TYR A 36 -2.93 -5.95 -16.36
N ALA A 37 -1.65 -5.93 -15.98
CA ALA A 37 -1.00 -7.11 -15.37
C ALA A 37 -1.33 -7.31 -13.88
N GLY A 38 -2.00 -6.35 -13.25
CA GLY A 38 -2.30 -6.40 -11.83
C GLY A 38 -3.44 -5.46 -11.45
N LEU A 39 -4.11 -5.82 -10.35
CA LEU A 39 -5.15 -5.02 -9.72
C LEU A 39 -4.48 -4.22 -8.60
N LEU A 40 -4.74 -2.91 -8.51
CA LEU A 40 -4.16 -2.04 -7.49
C LEU A 40 -5.27 -1.46 -6.61
N LEU A 41 -5.12 -1.64 -5.30
CA LEU A 41 -5.95 -1.02 -4.29
C LEU A 41 -5.10 0.03 -3.55
N THR A 42 -5.51 1.30 -3.56
CA THR A 42 -4.76 2.41 -2.94
C THR A 42 -5.47 2.91 -1.69
N GLY A 43 -4.72 3.49 -0.76
CA GLY A 43 -5.28 4.06 0.48
C GLY A 43 -5.95 5.42 0.32
N CYS A 44 -5.54 6.18 -0.69
CA CYS A 44 -6.00 7.54 -0.97
C CYS A 44 -5.92 7.84 -2.48
N GLN A 45 -6.45 8.99 -2.89
CA GLN A 45 -6.19 9.57 -4.21
C GLN A 45 -4.79 10.20 -4.27
N ASP A 46 -4.35 10.54 -5.47
CA ASP A 46 -3.08 11.22 -5.77
C ASP A 46 -2.98 12.64 -5.18
N THR A 47 -4.13 13.27 -4.92
CA THR A 47 -4.27 14.60 -4.30
C THR A 47 -4.50 14.55 -2.79
N GLU A 48 -4.49 13.35 -2.20
CA GLU A 48 -4.78 13.12 -0.78
C GLU A 48 -3.57 12.48 -0.07
N TYR A 49 -3.59 12.53 1.26
CA TYR A 49 -2.64 11.82 2.10
C TYR A 49 -3.23 10.49 2.59
N SER A 50 -2.39 9.47 2.72
CA SER A 50 -2.73 8.27 3.48
C SER A 50 -2.36 8.49 4.95
N TYR A 51 -3.28 8.16 5.87
CA TYR A 51 -3.13 8.44 7.29
C TYR A 51 -2.61 7.21 8.05
N ASP A 52 -1.73 7.46 9.00
CA ASP A 52 -1.49 6.56 10.13
C ASP A 52 -2.50 6.86 11.24
N ALA A 53 -2.95 5.80 11.92
CA ALA A 53 -4.01 5.83 12.90
C ALA A 53 -3.67 4.94 14.09
N TYR A 54 -4.19 5.29 15.26
CA TYR A 54 -4.07 4.45 16.45
C TYR A 54 -5.36 3.66 16.64
N PHE A 55 -5.28 2.35 16.43
CA PHE A 55 -6.40 1.43 16.58
C PHE A 55 -5.98 0.26 17.46
N GLU A 56 -6.89 -0.22 18.31
CA GLU A 56 -6.66 -1.40 19.15
C GLU A 56 -5.37 -1.31 19.99
N GLY A 57 -5.06 -0.12 20.52
CA GLY A 57 -3.89 0.06 21.37
C GLY A 57 -2.54 0.06 20.64
N ARG A 58 -2.51 0.21 19.30
CA ARG A 58 -1.25 0.25 18.53
C ARG A 58 -1.34 1.15 17.29
N PRO A 59 -0.20 1.63 16.76
CA PRO A 59 -0.17 2.33 15.48
C PRO A 59 -0.45 1.36 14.31
N ASN A 60 -1.25 1.81 13.34
CA ASN A 60 -1.56 1.10 12.09
C ASN A 60 -1.76 2.12 10.95
N GLY A 61 -1.60 1.71 9.70
CA GLY A 61 -2.12 2.50 8.57
C GLY A 61 -3.65 2.46 8.56
N ALA A 62 -4.32 3.62 8.43
CA ALA A 62 -5.77 3.72 8.51
C ALA A 62 -6.48 2.87 7.45
N PHE A 63 -5.98 2.93 6.21
CA PHE A 63 -6.45 2.09 5.11
C PHE A 63 -6.28 0.60 5.40
N SER A 64 -5.05 0.16 5.72
CA SER A 64 -4.73 -1.26 5.88
C SER A 64 -5.52 -1.89 7.02
N PHE A 65 -5.67 -1.18 8.14
CA PHE A 65 -6.49 -1.64 9.25
C PHE A 65 -7.94 -1.86 8.83
N VAL A 66 -8.57 -0.86 8.19
CA VAL A 66 -9.95 -0.96 7.69
C VAL A 66 -10.08 -2.07 6.65
N ALA A 67 -9.13 -2.20 5.74
CA ALA A 67 -9.12 -3.21 4.68
C ALA A 67 -9.09 -4.63 5.24
N LEU A 68 -8.21 -4.92 6.19
CA LEU A 68 -8.15 -6.24 6.84
C LEU A 68 -9.42 -6.54 7.65
N ARG A 69 -9.94 -5.55 8.38
CA ARG A 69 -11.18 -5.70 9.16
C ARG A 69 -12.41 -5.94 8.27
N ALA A 70 -12.43 -5.35 7.08
CA ALA A 70 -13.45 -5.60 6.07
C ALA A 70 -13.28 -6.99 5.43
N LEU A 71 -12.04 -7.38 5.09
CA LEU A 71 -11.71 -8.66 4.47
C LEU A 71 -12.16 -9.83 5.35
N ALA A 72 -11.90 -9.77 6.65
CA ALA A 72 -12.26 -10.80 7.61
C ALA A 72 -13.78 -11.05 7.74
N LYS A 73 -14.62 -10.11 7.28
CA LYS A 73 -16.09 -10.19 7.35
C LYS A 73 -16.72 -10.59 6.01
N LEU A 74 -15.94 -10.75 4.95
CA LEU A 74 -16.48 -11.11 3.64
C LEU A 74 -16.86 -12.60 3.59
N PRO A 75 -17.95 -12.94 2.89
CA PRO A 75 -18.28 -14.33 2.65
C PRO A 75 -17.26 -15.00 1.72
N THR A 76 -17.16 -16.32 1.79
CA THR A 76 -16.38 -17.12 0.84
C THR A 76 -16.80 -16.82 -0.60
N GLY A 77 -15.82 -16.64 -1.48
CA GLY A 77 -16.07 -16.33 -2.89
C GLY A 77 -16.30 -14.85 -3.20
N ALA A 78 -16.26 -13.95 -2.21
CA ALA A 78 -16.29 -12.52 -2.44
C ALA A 78 -15.19 -12.05 -3.42
N THR A 79 -15.48 -10.99 -4.16
CA THR A 79 -14.57 -10.42 -5.15
C THR A 79 -13.79 -9.21 -4.62
N TYR A 80 -12.75 -8.78 -5.35
CA TYR A 80 -12.08 -7.51 -5.04
C TYR A 80 -13.02 -6.30 -5.09
N ARG A 81 -14.04 -6.32 -5.96
CA ARG A 81 -15.08 -5.28 -5.99
C ARG A 81 -15.87 -5.26 -4.68
N ASP A 82 -16.24 -6.43 -4.16
CA ASP A 82 -16.99 -6.55 -2.91
C ASP A 82 -16.14 -6.08 -1.72
N TRP A 83 -14.85 -6.44 -1.72
CA TRP A 83 -13.92 -5.99 -0.70
C TRP A 83 -13.74 -4.47 -0.73
N TYR A 84 -13.52 -3.88 -1.90
CA TYR A 84 -13.44 -2.43 -2.06
C TYR A 84 -14.72 -1.74 -1.61
N ALA A 85 -15.90 -2.25 -2.00
CA ALA A 85 -17.18 -1.72 -1.54
C ALA A 85 -17.31 -1.77 -0.01
N ALA A 86 -16.79 -2.82 0.63
CA ALA A 86 -16.76 -2.94 2.08
C ALA A 86 -15.84 -1.92 2.76
N ILE A 87 -14.66 -1.65 2.18
CA ILE A 87 -13.74 -0.62 2.65
C ILE A 87 -14.39 0.77 2.54
N ARG A 88 -15.05 1.04 1.42
CA ARG A 88 -15.70 2.33 1.12
C ARG A 88 -16.87 2.67 2.05
N ARG A 89 -17.36 1.71 2.86
CA ARG A 89 -18.31 1.98 3.94
C ARG A 89 -17.66 2.65 5.17
N SER A 90 -16.34 2.57 5.29
CA SER A 90 -15.59 3.11 6.45
C SER A 90 -14.69 4.29 6.10
N LEU A 91 -14.24 4.39 4.83
CA LEU A 91 -13.38 5.48 4.34
C LEU A 91 -13.97 6.10 3.05
N PRO A 92 -13.97 7.44 2.90
CA PRO A 92 -13.37 8.42 3.81
C PRO A 92 -14.22 8.60 5.06
N SER A 93 -13.63 9.15 6.11
CA SER A 93 -14.33 9.50 7.34
C SER A 93 -13.94 10.90 7.80
N ARG A 94 -14.67 11.46 8.76
CA ARG A 94 -14.34 12.79 9.33
C ARG A 94 -12.94 12.82 9.95
N GLN A 95 -12.50 11.72 10.55
CA GLN A 95 -11.18 11.62 11.20
C GLN A 95 -10.06 11.30 10.20
N TYR A 96 -10.38 10.54 9.16
CA TYR A 96 -9.42 10.12 8.13
C TYR A 96 -10.03 10.44 6.75
N PRO A 97 -9.90 11.68 6.27
CA PRO A 97 -10.42 12.10 4.98
C PRO A 97 -9.50 11.61 3.85
N GLN A 98 -9.42 10.29 3.71
CA GLN A 98 -8.71 9.60 2.63
C GLN A 98 -9.69 8.71 1.86
N THR A 99 -9.55 8.70 0.55
CA THR A 99 -10.46 8.03 -0.37
C THR A 99 -9.72 6.88 -1.06
N PRO A 100 -9.87 5.64 -0.57
CA PRO A 100 -9.30 4.48 -1.24
C PRO A 100 -9.75 4.38 -2.70
N ASN A 101 -8.89 3.83 -3.57
CA ASN A 101 -9.23 3.61 -4.98
C ASN A 101 -8.93 2.16 -5.41
N LEU A 102 -9.61 1.71 -6.47
CA LEU A 102 -9.45 0.38 -7.06
C LEU A 102 -9.23 0.47 -8.58
N TYR A 103 -7.98 0.25 -9.00
CA TYR A 103 -7.55 0.29 -10.38
C TYR A 103 -7.40 -1.12 -10.99
N GLY A 104 -7.70 -1.21 -12.29
CA GLY A 104 -7.66 -2.43 -13.09
C GLY A 104 -8.94 -2.63 -13.89
N SER A 105 -8.95 -3.65 -14.77
CA SER A 105 -10.10 -3.91 -15.65
C SER A 105 -11.34 -4.37 -14.88
N SER A 106 -12.53 -4.20 -15.48
CA SER A 106 -13.79 -4.74 -14.94
C SER A 106 -13.74 -6.25 -14.68
N SER A 107 -12.99 -6.99 -15.48
CA SER A 107 -12.77 -8.44 -15.28
C SER A 107 -11.98 -8.71 -14.01
N MET A 108 -10.90 -7.97 -13.78
CA MET A 108 -10.03 -8.15 -12.61
C MET A 108 -10.72 -7.81 -11.30
N LYS A 109 -11.58 -6.78 -11.32
CA LYS A 109 -12.40 -6.41 -10.16
C LYS A 109 -13.35 -7.54 -9.73
N ARG A 110 -13.65 -8.51 -10.61
CA ARG A 110 -14.48 -9.71 -10.30
C ARG A 110 -13.66 -10.92 -9.86
N TRP A 111 -12.33 -10.83 -9.80
CA TRP A 111 -11.53 -11.91 -9.25
C TRP A 111 -11.87 -12.14 -7.77
N LYS A 112 -11.85 -13.40 -7.33
CA LYS A 112 -12.06 -13.75 -5.92
C LYS A 112 -10.90 -13.21 -5.09
N VAL A 113 -11.22 -12.55 -3.97
CA VAL A 113 -10.21 -11.94 -3.09
C VAL A 113 -9.48 -12.99 -2.25
N LEU A 114 -10.19 -14.02 -1.80
CA LEU A 114 -9.64 -15.20 -1.14
C LEU A 114 -10.03 -16.43 -1.95
N ARG A 115 -9.08 -17.35 -2.14
CA ARG A 115 -9.41 -18.69 -2.62
C ARG A 115 -10.03 -19.44 -1.45
N GLY A 116 -11.30 -19.79 -1.57
CA GLY A 116 -11.96 -20.73 -0.67
C GLY A 116 -11.60 -22.16 -1.01
#